data_AF-A0AAV3YI23-F1
#
_entry.id   AF-A0AAV3YI23-F1
#
_cell.length_a   1.000
_cell.length_b   1.000
_cell.length_c   1.000
_cell.angle_alpha   90.00
_cell.angle_beta   90.00
_cell.angle_gamma   90.00
#
_symmetry.space_group_name_H-M   'P 1'
#
loop_
_entity.id
_entity.type
_entity.pdbx_description
1 polymer ?
#
loop_
_entity_poly.entity_id
_entity_poly.type
_entity_poly.pdbx_seq_one_letter_code
_entity_poly.pdbx_strand_id
1 'polypeptide(L)'
;MLREKVWFKNLHTAVEQAVKNCFACQVATPTTTREPLQMSDLPQKPWSKLSADFGHLLDGTYLLVVTDEYSRYVVVDTIKSTSARAVIPKFDKIFAEFGTTAQLKTDNGLPFNGIDIKTYLEHMGIKHRKITPRLPQANAETERFMRTIKNTIKAAQAEHKNWKQEMFKFLLAHRTTKHSNTDLAPANILFNRVVKNKLPAAPMQTNPNNLHQM
;
A
#
# COMPACT_ATOMS: atom_id res chain seq x y z
N MET A 1 -7.02 -38.40 10.37
CA MET A 1 -8.32 -38.85 10.92
C MET A 1 -9.03 -39.94 10.10
N LEU A 2 -9.55 -39.73 8.87
CA LEU A 2 -10.26 -40.82 8.15
C LEU A 2 -9.32 -41.89 7.57
N ARG A 3 -8.18 -41.46 6.98
CA ARG A 3 -7.14 -42.34 6.42
C ARG A 3 -6.41 -43.20 7.48
N GLU A 4 -6.52 -42.83 8.76
CA GLU A 4 -5.93 -43.59 9.87
C GLU A 4 -6.80 -44.79 10.28
N LYS A 5 -8.08 -44.81 9.87
CA LYS A 5 -9.05 -45.81 10.32
C LYS A 5 -9.55 -46.73 9.22
N VAL A 6 -9.58 -46.26 7.97
CA VAL A 6 -10.13 -47.01 6.83
C VAL A 6 -9.34 -46.74 5.55
N TRP A 7 -9.21 -47.77 4.72
CA TRP A 7 -8.65 -47.65 3.38
C TRP A 7 -9.44 -48.50 2.39
N PHE A 8 -9.81 -47.90 1.25
CA PHE A 8 -10.35 -48.58 0.09
C PHE A 8 -10.09 -47.77 -1.18
N LYS A 9 -10.20 -48.41 -2.34
CA LYS A 9 -9.96 -47.79 -3.65
C LYS A 9 -10.94 -46.63 -3.87
N ASN A 10 -10.42 -45.45 -4.24
CA ASN A 10 -11.18 -44.22 -4.45
C ASN A 10 -11.82 -43.58 -3.19
N LEU A 11 -11.27 -43.84 -2.00
CA LEU A 11 -11.69 -43.20 -0.75
C LEU A 11 -11.84 -41.67 -0.86
N HIS A 12 -10.88 -40.97 -1.50
CA HIS A 12 -10.95 -39.51 -1.69
C HIS A 12 -12.16 -39.09 -2.49
N THR A 13 -12.38 -39.75 -3.63
CA THR A 13 -13.51 -39.44 -4.52
C THR A 13 -14.84 -39.69 -3.83
N ALA A 14 -14.96 -40.77 -3.05
CA ALA A 14 -16.17 -41.08 -2.31
C ALA A 14 -16.47 -40.03 -1.22
N VAL A 15 -15.43 -39.60 -0.48
CA VAL A 15 -15.56 -38.55 0.54
C VAL A 15 -15.91 -37.21 -0.11
N GLU A 16 -15.25 -36.84 -1.21
CA GLU A 16 -15.56 -35.60 -1.95
C GLU A 16 -16.99 -35.59 -2.47
N GLN A 17 -17.49 -36.71 -3.01
CA GLN A 17 -18.88 -36.83 -3.46
C GLN A 17 -19.86 -36.72 -2.30
N ALA A 18 -19.58 -37.37 -1.16
CA ALA A 18 -20.41 -37.27 0.03
C ALA A 18 -20.50 -35.82 0.56
N VAL A 19 -19.38 -35.10 0.59
CA VAL A 19 -19.33 -33.69 1.01
C VAL A 19 -20.02 -32.77 -0.01
N LYS A 20 -19.84 -33.02 -1.32
CA LYS A 20 -20.51 -32.27 -2.39
C LYS A 20 -22.03 -32.41 -2.36
N ASN A 21 -22.53 -33.61 -2.07
CA ASN A 21 -23.96 -33.90 -2.06
C ASN A 21 -24.63 -33.60 -0.70
N CYS A 22 -23.86 -33.29 0.34
CA CYS A 22 -24.41 -32.95 1.64
C CYS A 22 -24.76 -31.46 1.73
N PHE A 23 -26.06 -31.16 1.79
CA PHE A 23 -26.58 -29.79 1.89
C PHE A 23 -25.98 -29.01 3.08
N ALA A 24 -25.91 -29.62 4.27
CA ALA A 24 -25.33 -28.97 5.45
C ALA A 24 -23.84 -28.63 5.26
N CYS A 25 -23.07 -29.51 4.59
CA CYS A 25 -21.68 -29.24 4.25
C CYS A 25 -21.55 -28.13 3.22
N GLN A 26 -22.41 -28.09 2.20
CA GLN A 26 -22.39 -27.04 1.18
C GLN A 26 -22.70 -25.66 1.78
N VAL A 27 -23.67 -25.58 2.69
CA VAL A 27 -24.04 -24.34 3.38
C VAL A 27 -22.96 -23.87 4.36
N ALA A 28 -22.31 -24.80 5.05
CA ALA A 28 -21.26 -24.48 6.03
C ALA A 28 -19.89 -24.18 5.39
N THR A 29 -19.67 -24.59 4.14
CA THR A 29 -18.38 -24.40 3.45
C THR A 29 -18.39 -23.06 2.71
N PRO A 30 -17.57 -22.07 3.10
CA PRO A 30 -17.51 -20.80 2.40
C PRO A 30 -16.95 -20.99 0.98
N THR A 31 -17.79 -20.77 -0.03
CA THR A 31 -17.36 -20.72 -1.44
C THR A 31 -16.45 -19.52 -1.64
N THR A 32 -15.13 -19.76 -1.64
CA THR A 32 -14.17 -18.70 -1.95
C THR A 32 -13.99 -18.65 -3.46
N THR A 33 -14.89 -17.97 -4.17
CA THR A 33 -14.67 -17.63 -5.58
C THR A 33 -13.55 -16.61 -5.63
N ARG A 34 -12.31 -17.06 -5.86
CA ARG A 34 -11.21 -16.14 -6.14
C ARG A 34 -11.42 -15.61 -7.55
N GLU A 35 -11.98 -14.41 -7.65
CA GLU A 35 -12.02 -13.68 -8.92
C GLU A 35 -10.59 -13.58 -9.50
N PRO A 36 -10.42 -13.70 -10.82
CA PRO A 36 -9.11 -13.52 -11.44
C PRO A 36 -8.50 -12.18 -11.03
N LEU A 37 -7.22 -12.18 -10.67
CA LEU A 37 -6.48 -10.97 -10.35
C LEU A 37 -6.46 -10.07 -11.59
N GLN A 38 -7.29 -9.03 -11.61
CA GLN A 38 -7.28 -8.06 -12.68
C GLN A 38 -6.17 -7.04 -12.39
N MET A 39 -5.00 -7.22 -13.01
CA MET A 39 -3.90 -6.27 -12.86
C MET A 39 -4.30 -4.92 -13.47
N SER A 40 -4.22 -3.85 -12.70
CA SER A 40 -4.39 -2.48 -13.23
C SER A 40 -3.11 -2.02 -13.91
N ASP A 41 -3.24 -1.26 -15.00
CA ASP A 41 -2.09 -0.67 -15.67
C ASP A 41 -1.22 0.14 -14.71
N LEU A 42 0.05 -0.24 -14.63
CA LEU A 42 1.04 0.55 -13.91
C LEU A 42 1.11 1.95 -14.54
N PRO A 43 1.34 3.00 -13.73
CA PRO A 43 1.57 4.33 -14.28
C PRO A 43 2.81 4.31 -15.19
N GLN A 44 2.88 5.23 -16.15
CA GLN A 44 4.02 5.30 -17.08
C GLN A 44 5.17 6.15 -16.52
N LYS A 45 4.90 7.03 -15.55
CA LYS A 45 5.86 7.98 -14.99
C LYS A 45 5.74 8.06 -13.47
N PRO A 46 6.86 8.33 -12.74
CA PRO A 46 6.81 8.62 -11.31
C PRO A 46 5.84 9.76 -11.00
N TRP A 47 5.19 9.69 -9.84
CA TRP A 47 4.32 10.73 -9.29
C TRP A 47 3.05 11.06 -10.11
N SER A 48 2.76 10.28 -11.16
CA SER A 48 1.61 10.51 -12.04
C SER A 48 0.28 9.97 -11.49
N LYS A 49 0.34 8.92 -10.69
CA LYS A 49 -0.82 8.35 -9.98
C LYS A 49 -0.41 8.05 -8.55
N LEU A 50 -1.13 8.66 -7.61
CA LEU A 50 -0.92 8.45 -6.18
C LEU A 50 -2.08 7.65 -5.59
N SER A 51 -1.81 6.87 -4.55
CA SER A 51 -2.83 6.26 -3.70
C SER A 51 -2.69 6.76 -2.27
N ALA A 52 -3.78 7.16 -1.61
CA ALA A 52 -3.78 7.57 -0.22
C ALA A 52 -4.68 6.68 0.65
N ASP A 53 -4.20 6.38 1.86
CA ASP A 53 -4.87 5.52 2.84
C ASP A 53 -4.57 5.97 4.28
N PHE A 54 -5.40 5.54 5.24
CA PHE A 54 -5.27 5.84 6.65
C PHE A 54 -4.87 4.63 7.50
N GLY A 55 -3.84 4.81 8.32
CA GLY A 55 -3.50 3.89 9.40
C GLY A 55 -3.84 4.48 10.76
N HIS A 56 -4.67 3.82 11.56
CA HIS A 56 -4.87 4.23 12.97
C HIS A 56 -3.75 3.70 13.89
N LEU A 57 -3.40 4.50 14.89
CA LEU A 57 -2.54 4.15 16.04
C LEU A 57 -3.38 4.02 17.31
N LEU A 58 -2.81 3.39 18.34
CA LEU A 58 -3.51 3.12 19.62
C LEU A 58 -3.81 4.39 20.43
N ASP A 59 -3.04 5.46 20.22
CA ASP A 59 -3.17 6.75 20.92
C ASP A 59 -4.21 7.69 20.25
N GLY A 60 -4.99 7.18 19.29
CA GLY A 60 -5.95 7.97 18.52
C GLY A 60 -5.33 8.84 17.41
N THR A 61 -4.00 8.76 17.19
CA THR A 61 -3.35 9.41 16.05
C THR A 61 -3.58 8.59 14.77
N TYR A 62 -3.78 9.27 13.65
CA TYR A 62 -3.86 8.66 12.33
C TYR A 62 -2.57 8.94 11.53
N LEU A 63 -2.19 7.97 10.71
CA LEU A 63 -1.17 8.05 9.69
C LEU A 63 -1.86 8.25 8.35
N LEU A 64 -1.66 9.40 7.72
CA LEU A 64 -1.95 9.59 6.30
C LEU A 64 -0.78 9.04 5.51
N VAL A 65 -1.01 7.98 4.73
CA VAL A 65 0.01 7.38 3.87
C VAL A 65 -0.36 7.65 2.43
N VAL A 66 0.53 8.34 1.71
CA VAL A 66 0.41 8.59 0.28
C VAL A 66 1.52 7.81 -0.43
N THR A 67 1.16 6.96 -1.37
CA THR A 67 2.08 6.09 -2.09
C THR A 67 2.06 6.44 -3.57
N ASP A 68 3.24 6.61 -4.17
CA ASP A 68 3.37 6.67 -5.62
C ASP A 68 3.22 5.27 -6.21
N GLU A 69 2.23 5.09 -7.08
CA GLU A 69 1.94 3.76 -7.65
C GLU A 69 3.03 3.27 -8.61
N TYR A 70 3.90 4.17 -9.09
CA TYR A 70 5.00 3.82 -9.99
C TYR A 70 6.25 3.38 -9.23
N SER A 71 6.84 4.28 -8.44
CA SER A 71 8.08 4.03 -7.71
C SER A 71 7.89 3.23 -6.43
N ARG A 72 6.65 3.08 -5.94
CA ARG A 72 6.33 2.59 -4.59
C ARG A 72 6.86 3.49 -3.47
N TYR A 73 7.19 4.74 -3.79
CA TYR A 73 7.65 5.68 -2.78
C TYR A 73 6.49 6.11 -1.87
N VAL A 74 6.71 6.01 -0.56
CA VAL A 74 5.70 6.30 0.47
C VAL A 74 6.00 7.61 1.17
N VAL A 75 5.01 8.48 1.27
CA VAL A 75 4.99 9.67 2.12
C VAL A 75 4.02 9.41 3.28
N VAL A 76 4.47 9.70 4.50
CA VAL A 76 3.67 9.47 5.70
C VAL A 76 3.65 10.74 6.53
N ASP A 77 2.44 11.18 6.87
CA ASP A 77 2.20 12.31 7.76
C ASP A 77 1.25 11.89 8.89
N THR A 78 1.43 12.49 10.07
CA THR A 78 0.59 12.20 11.24
C THR A 78 -0.51 13.25 11.36
N ILE A 79 -1.75 12.83 11.55
CA ILE A 79 -2.91 13.71 11.78
C ILE A 79 -3.71 13.27 13.00
N LYS A 80 -4.39 14.22 13.65
CA LYS A 80 -5.23 13.95 14.84
C LYS A 80 -6.70 13.68 14.52
N SER A 81 -7.10 13.97 13.28
CA SER A 81 -8.48 13.82 12.82
C SER A 81 -8.45 13.46 11.34
N THR A 82 -9.33 12.56 10.94
CA THR A 82 -9.61 12.23 9.54
C THR A 82 -10.61 13.19 8.93
N SER A 83 -10.76 14.43 9.42
CA SER A 83 -11.60 15.45 8.78
C SER A 83 -10.91 16.08 7.58
N ALA A 84 -11.68 16.54 6.58
CA ALA A 84 -11.13 17.23 5.42
C ALA A 84 -10.26 18.43 5.80
N ARG A 85 -10.70 19.22 6.80
CA ARG A 85 -9.94 20.36 7.35
C ARG A 85 -8.56 19.98 7.88
N ALA A 86 -8.39 18.78 8.42
CA ALA A 86 -7.09 18.29 8.90
C ALA A 86 -6.23 17.66 7.80
N VAL A 87 -6.87 17.09 6.77
CA VAL A 87 -6.22 16.34 5.69
C VAL A 87 -5.75 17.24 4.55
N ILE A 88 -6.54 18.24 4.15
CA ILE A 88 -6.20 19.15 3.03
C ILE A 88 -4.83 19.82 3.23
N PRO A 89 -4.49 20.42 4.40
CA PRO A 89 -3.18 21.01 4.61
C PRO A 89 -2.01 20.02 4.51
N LYS A 90 -2.27 18.72 4.72
CA LYS A 90 -1.25 17.68 4.52
C LYS A 90 -1.07 17.38 3.04
N PHE A 91 -2.14 17.37 2.25
CA PHE A 91 -2.00 17.28 0.80
C PHE A 91 -1.28 18.51 0.22
N ASP A 92 -1.61 19.73 0.68
CA ASP A 92 -0.91 20.95 0.26
C ASP A 92 0.60 20.83 0.49
N LYS A 93 1.01 20.40 1.70
CA LYS A 93 2.42 20.15 2.03
C LYS A 93 3.06 19.14 1.09
N ILE A 94 2.40 18.00 0.85
CA ILE A 94 2.93 16.94 -0.03
C ILE A 94 3.06 17.45 -1.47
N PHE A 95 2.07 18.17 -1.98
CA PHE A 95 2.11 18.70 -3.34
C PHE A 95 3.11 19.85 -3.50
N ALA A 96 3.39 20.60 -2.44
CA ALA A 96 4.47 21.59 -2.44
C ALA A 96 5.87 20.94 -2.49
N GLU A 97 6.05 19.78 -1.84
CA GLU A 97 7.34 19.09 -1.79
C GLU A 97 7.66 18.29 -3.06
N PHE A 98 6.65 17.69 -3.70
CA PHE A 98 6.83 16.74 -4.81
C PHE A 98 6.16 17.15 -6.12
N GLY A 99 5.33 18.20 -6.11
CA GLY A 99 4.46 18.57 -7.21
C GLY A 99 3.08 17.91 -7.12
N THR A 100 2.16 18.37 -7.97
CA THR A 100 0.82 17.81 -8.11
C THR A 100 0.84 16.49 -8.88
N THR A 101 -0.30 15.80 -8.92
CA THR A 101 -0.45 14.52 -9.62
C THR A 101 -1.65 14.55 -10.54
N ALA A 102 -1.66 13.71 -11.58
CA ALA A 102 -2.80 13.64 -12.49
C ALA A 102 -4.01 12.92 -11.84
N GLN A 103 -3.74 11.96 -10.95
CA GLN A 103 -4.79 11.17 -10.32
C GLN A 103 -4.44 10.80 -8.88
N LEU A 104 -5.40 10.99 -7.98
CA LEU A 104 -5.34 10.50 -6.61
C LEU A 104 -6.37 9.41 -6.40
N LYS A 105 -5.92 8.25 -5.93
CA LYS A 105 -6.74 7.10 -5.62
C LYS A 105 -6.92 6.96 -4.11
N THR A 106 -8.15 6.82 -3.63
CA THR A 106 -8.44 6.66 -2.19
C THR A 106 -9.49 5.59 -1.97
N ASP A 107 -9.54 5.05 -0.76
CA ASP A 107 -10.70 4.24 -0.36
C ASP A 107 -12.00 5.07 -0.33
N ASN A 108 -13.12 4.38 -0.11
CA ASN A 108 -14.45 5.01 0.01
C ASN A 108 -14.73 5.53 1.43
N GLY A 109 -13.75 5.51 2.34
CA GLY A 109 -13.89 5.96 3.71
C GLY A 109 -14.01 7.47 3.83
N LEU A 110 -14.53 7.94 4.97
CA LEU A 110 -14.39 9.34 5.35
C LEU A 110 -12.93 9.63 5.74
N PRO A 111 -12.39 10.81 5.39
CA PRO A 111 -13.03 11.95 4.74
C PRO A 111 -13.00 11.91 3.22
N PHE A 112 -12.37 10.91 2.60
CA PHE A 112 -12.08 10.95 1.17
C PHE A 112 -13.35 10.96 0.31
N ASN A 113 -14.46 10.44 0.82
CA ASN A 113 -15.76 10.54 0.17
C ASN A 113 -16.49 11.90 0.38
N GLY A 114 -15.95 12.80 1.20
CA GLY A 114 -16.56 14.09 1.52
C GLY A 114 -16.48 15.12 0.39
N ILE A 115 -17.46 16.04 0.37
CA ILE A 115 -17.54 17.12 -0.63
C ILE A 115 -16.30 18.03 -0.59
N ASP A 116 -15.78 18.33 0.59
CA ASP A 116 -14.62 19.21 0.76
C ASP A 116 -13.37 18.67 0.06
N ILE A 117 -13.08 17.37 0.21
CA ILE A 117 -11.95 16.72 -0.47
C ILE A 117 -12.19 16.69 -1.98
N LYS A 118 -13.41 16.38 -2.42
CA LYS A 118 -13.76 16.40 -3.85
C LYS A 118 -13.51 17.78 -4.46
N THR A 119 -14.07 18.83 -3.87
CA THR A 119 -13.91 20.22 -4.34
C THR A 119 -12.44 20.65 -4.34
N TYR A 120 -11.69 20.29 -3.30
CA TYR A 120 -10.26 20.57 -3.23
C TYR A 120 -9.48 19.89 -4.37
N LEU A 121 -9.72 18.59 -4.62
CA LEU A 121 -9.03 17.86 -5.70
C LEU A 121 -9.41 18.40 -7.08
N GLU A 122 -10.68 18.77 -7.30
CA GLU A 122 -11.14 19.42 -8.53
C GLU A 122 -10.45 20.77 -8.75
N HIS A 123 -10.34 21.61 -7.71
CA HIS A 123 -9.60 22.88 -7.77
C HIS A 123 -8.12 22.69 -8.11
N MET A 124 -7.50 21.63 -7.59
CA MET A 124 -6.10 21.28 -7.89
C MET A 124 -5.92 20.62 -9.26
N GLY A 125 -7.01 20.36 -10.01
CA GLY A 125 -6.96 19.67 -11.30
C GLY A 125 -6.64 18.17 -11.20
N ILE A 126 -6.84 17.57 -10.02
CA ILE A 126 -6.50 16.17 -9.73
C ILE A 126 -7.73 15.28 -9.90
N LYS A 127 -7.61 14.26 -10.75
CA LYS A 127 -8.70 13.28 -10.90
C LYS A 127 -8.80 12.38 -9.68
N HIS A 128 -9.92 12.44 -8.96
CA HIS A 128 -10.17 11.56 -7.82
C HIS A 128 -10.72 10.20 -8.29
N ARG A 129 -9.99 9.12 -8.01
CA ARG A 129 -10.42 7.74 -8.30
C ARG A 129 -10.70 6.99 -7.01
N LYS A 130 -11.97 6.75 -6.73
CA LYS A 130 -12.37 5.93 -5.58
C LYS A 130 -12.12 4.46 -5.85
N ILE A 131 -11.54 3.75 -4.89
CA ILE A 131 -11.22 2.33 -5.00
C ILE A 131 -12.51 1.51 -4.87
N THR A 132 -12.79 0.69 -5.89
CA THR A 132 -13.63 -0.51 -5.74
C THR A 132 -12.72 -1.62 -5.17
N PRO A 133 -13.14 -2.40 -4.17
CA PRO A 133 -12.28 -3.38 -3.50
C PRO A 133 -11.88 -4.51 -4.46
N ARG A 134 -10.79 -4.34 -5.23
CA ARG A 134 -10.45 -5.30 -6.31
C ARG A 134 -8.99 -5.34 -6.76
N LEU A 135 -8.02 -5.08 -5.88
CA LEU A 135 -6.60 -5.34 -6.19
C LEU A 135 -5.87 -6.00 -5.00
N PRO A 136 -5.96 -7.33 -4.84
CA PRO A 136 -5.36 -8.03 -3.72
C PRO A 136 -3.85 -7.79 -3.57
N GLN A 137 -3.11 -7.61 -4.66
CA GLN A 137 -1.65 -7.46 -4.61
C GLN A 137 -1.20 -6.04 -4.20
N ALA A 138 -1.76 -5.00 -4.81
CA ALA A 138 -1.48 -3.61 -4.41
C ALA A 138 -2.00 -3.33 -2.99
N ASN A 139 -3.16 -3.90 -2.64
CA ASN A 139 -3.66 -3.86 -1.26
C ASN A 139 -2.71 -4.60 -0.31
N ALA A 140 -2.20 -5.79 -0.68
CA ALA A 140 -1.28 -6.54 0.15
C ALA A 140 0.05 -5.82 0.41
N GLU A 141 0.58 -5.06 -0.55
CA GLU A 141 1.78 -4.24 -0.33
C GLU A 141 1.52 -3.12 0.67
N THR A 142 0.45 -2.34 0.45
CA THR A 142 0.04 -1.26 1.35
C THR A 142 -0.26 -1.80 2.75
N GLU A 143 -0.96 -2.93 2.86
CA GLU A 143 -1.25 -3.61 4.13
C GLU A 143 0.04 -4.06 4.84
N ARG A 144 1.00 -4.63 4.12
CA ARG A 144 2.31 -5.02 4.67
C ARG A 144 3.08 -3.81 5.16
N PHE A 145 3.11 -2.73 4.39
CA PHE A 145 3.74 -1.48 4.78
C PHE A 145 3.10 -0.92 6.05
N MET A 146 1.78 -0.75 6.06
CA MET A 146 0.99 -0.27 7.19
C MET A 146 1.21 -1.11 8.45
N ARG A 147 1.24 -2.44 8.32
CA ARG A 147 1.54 -3.33 9.44
C ARG A 147 2.94 -3.10 9.99
N THR A 148 3.93 -2.97 9.11
CA THR A 148 5.34 -2.84 9.51
C THR A 148 5.62 -1.49 10.19
N ILE A 149 5.08 -0.38 9.65
CA ILE A 149 5.23 0.93 10.28
C ILE A 149 4.53 1.00 11.64
N LYS A 150 3.33 0.42 11.77
CA LYS A 150 2.62 0.34 13.06
C LYS A 150 3.41 -0.49 14.08
N ASN A 151 3.98 -1.62 13.68
CA ASN A 151 4.80 -2.45 14.56
C ASN A 151 6.07 -1.71 15.00
N THR A 152 6.71 -0.96 14.09
CA THR A 152 7.87 -0.13 14.41
C THR A 152 7.53 0.92 15.48
N ILE A 153 6.39 1.60 15.31
CA ILE A 153 5.91 2.60 16.27
C ILE A 153 5.60 1.95 17.63
N LYS A 154 4.91 0.80 17.65
CA LYS A 154 4.60 0.06 18.87
C LYS A 154 5.87 -0.39 19.61
N ALA A 155 6.86 -0.91 18.90
CA ALA A 155 8.14 -1.31 19.47
C ALA A 155 8.87 -0.10 20.08
N ALA A 156 8.93 1.02 19.37
CA ALA A 156 9.55 2.24 19.88
C ALA A 156 8.84 2.76 21.15
N GLN A 157 7.51 2.67 21.22
CA GLN A 157 6.74 3.02 22.41
C GLN A 157 7.03 2.08 23.59
N ALA A 158 7.08 0.77 23.34
CA ALA A 158 7.41 -0.23 24.37
C ALA A 158 8.83 -0.06 24.93
N GLU A 159 9.77 0.41 24.10
CA GLU A 159 11.14 0.73 24.48
C GLU A 159 11.32 2.15 25.04
N HIS A 160 10.24 2.90 25.26
CA HIS A 160 10.25 4.30 25.72
C HIS A 160 11.09 5.26 24.85
N LYS A 161 11.19 4.98 23.54
CA LYS A 161 11.88 5.82 22.55
C LYS A 161 10.92 6.83 21.92
N ASN A 162 11.50 7.86 21.28
CA ASN A 162 10.72 8.78 20.45
C ASN A 162 10.24 8.09 19.17
N TRP A 163 8.99 7.62 19.19
CA TRP A 163 8.40 6.86 18.08
C TRP A 163 8.39 7.62 16.75
N LYS A 164 8.31 8.96 16.75
CA LYS A 164 8.35 9.75 15.51
C LYS A 164 9.73 9.68 14.86
N GLN A 165 10.79 9.75 15.66
CA GLN A 165 12.16 9.61 15.16
C GLN A 165 12.41 8.19 14.63
N GLU A 166 11.92 7.16 15.34
CA GLU A 166 12.02 5.77 14.87
C GLU A 166 11.21 5.54 13.58
N MET A 167 10.02 6.14 13.48
CA MET A 167 9.23 6.14 12.24
C MET A 167 10.03 6.78 11.08
N PHE A 168 10.68 7.92 11.29
CA PHE A 168 11.50 8.54 10.24
C PHE A 168 12.70 7.69 9.83
N LYS A 169 13.37 7.02 10.79
CA LYS A 169 14.45 6.06 10.49
C LYS A 169 13.94 4.90 9.64
N PHE A 170 12.79 4.34 10.00
CA PHE A 170 12.14 3.28 9.24
C PHE A 170 11.77 3.75 7.83
N LEU A 171 11.18 4.94 7.68
CA LEU A 171 10.82 5.49 6.37
C LEU A 171 12.04 5.69 5.48
N LEU A 172 13.15 6.22 6.02
CA LEU A 172 14.40 6.34 5.28
C LEU A 172 14.89 4.98 4.79
N ALA A 173 14.93 3.97 5.68
CA ALA A 173 15.34 2.62 5.32
C ALA A 173 14.41 2.02 4.26
N HIS A 174 13.10 2.11 4.43
CA HIS A 174 12.11 1.58 3.49
C HIS A 174 12.23 2.21 2.10
N ARG A 175 12.40 3.53 2.02
CA ARG A 175 12.53 4.27 0.75
C ARG A 175 13.84 4.00 0.01
N THR A 176 14.89 3.59 0.73
CA THR A 176 16.25 3.37 0.19
C THR A 176 16.62 1.90 0.04
N THR A 177 15.74 0.98 0.48
CA THR A 177 15.92 -0.47 0.31
C THR A 177 15.27 -0.90 -1.00
N LYS A 178 15.95 -1.79 -1.73
CA LYS A 178 15.41 -2.38 -2.96
C LYS A 178 14.10 -3.11 -2.65
N HIS A 179 13.07 -2.84 -3.45
CA HIS A 179 11.81 -3.57 -3.40
C HIS A 179 11.88 -4.78 -4.33
N SER A 180 11.30 -5.91 -3.91
CA SER A 180 11.32 -7.17 -4.67
C SER A 180 10.67 -7.08 -6.05
N ASN A 181 9.79 -6.10 -6.23
CA ASN A 181 8.99 -5.98 -7.45
C ASN A 181 9.60 -5.02 -8.47
N THR A 182 10.57 -4.18 -8.06
CA THR A 182 11.19 -3.15 -8.91
C THR A 182 12.70 -3.30 -9.04
N ASP A 183 13.34 -4.16 -8.23
CA ASP A 183 14.80 -4.34 -8.08
C ASP A 183 15.61 -3.06 -7.76
N LEU A 184 14.92 -1.94 -7.63
CA LEU A 184 15.43 -0.61 -7.36
C LEU A 184 14.74 -0.05 -6.12
N ALA A 185 15.47 0.80 -5.40
CA ALA A 185 14.91 1.50 -4.25
C ALA A 185 13.86 2.53 -4.71
N PRO A 186 12.71 2.65 -4.03
CA PRO A 186 11.67 3.60 -4.39
C PRO A 186 12.17 5.04 -4.56
N ALA A 187 13.06 5.49 -3.68
CA ALA A 187 13.63 6.83 -3.76
C ALA A 187 14.50 7.02 -5.00
N ASN A 188 15.18 5.98 -5.47
CA ASN A 188 16.00 6.06 -6.68
C ASN A 188 15.14 6.20 -7.92
N ILE A 189 14.00 5.51 -7.96
CA ILE A 189 13.04 5.60 -9.06
C ILE A 189 12.39 6.98 -9.07
N LEU A 190 11.93 7.48 -7.91
CA LEU A 190 11.22 8.75 -7.84
C LEU A 190 12.13 9.96 -8.14
N PHE A 191 13.33 9.98 -7.54
CA PHE A 191 14.24 11.14 -7.67
C PHE A 191 15.29 10.98 -8.77
N ASN A 192 15.29 9.86 -9.49
CA ASN A 192 16.28 9.51 -10.50
C ASN A 192 17.74 9.68 -10.03
N ARG A 193 18.01 9.35 -8.75
CA ARG A 193 19.35 9.42 -8.13
C ARG A 193 19.47 8.44 -6.98
N VAL A 194 20.69 7.98 -6.70
CA VAL A 194 20.93 7.15 -5.51
C VAL A 194 20.76 7.98 -4.24
N VAL A 195 19.74 7.68 -3.44
CA VAL A 195 19.57 8.29 -2.13
C VAL A 195 20.41 7.55 -1.10
N LYS A 196 21.35 8.27 -0.49
CA LYS A 196 22.24 7.74 0.54
C LYS A 196 21.46 7.51 1.84
N ASN A 197 21.76 6.41 2.52
CA ASN A 197 21.33 6.15 3.89
C ASN A 197 22.58 5.88 4.76
N LYS A 198 22.40 5.36 5.98
CA LYS A 198 23.53 5.05 6.88
C LYS A 198 24.39 3.88 6.39
N LEU A 199 23.94 3.12 5.40
CA LEU A 199 24.66 2.01 4.82
C LEU A 199 25.38 2.48 3.54
N PRO A 200 26.57 1.93 3.24
CA PRO A 200 27.25 2.22 1.98
C PRO A 200 26.41 1.76 0.80
N ALA A 201 26.17 2.66 -0.16
CA ALA A 201 25.50 2.30 -1.42
C ALA A 201 26.54 1.87 -2.46
N ALA A 202 26.28 0.76 -3.15
CA ALA A 202 27.01 0.44 -4.37
C ALA A 202 26.67 1.48 -5.46
N PRO A 203 27.64 1.94 -6.26
CA PRO A 203 27.37 2.89 -7.34
C PRO A 203 26.34 2.31 -8.32
N MET A 204 25.34 3.12 -8.71
CA MET A 204 24.40 2.75 -9.78
C MET A 204 25.20 2.58 -11.08
N GLN A 205 25.08 1.42 -11.71
CA GLN A 205 25.51 1.27 -13.10
C GLN A 205 24.57 2.15 -13.95
N THR A 206 25.04 3.32 -14.35
CA THR A 206 24.36 4.13 -15.35
C THR A 206 24.45 3.38 -16.67
N ASN A 207 23.34 2.87 -17.19
CA ASN A 207 23.29 2.36 -18.55
C ASN A 207 23.14 3.58 -19.49
N PRO A 208 24.16 3.94 -20.28
CA PRO A 208 24.15 5.17 -21.08
C PRO A 208 23.09 5.20 -22.21
N ASN A 209 22.38 4.11 -22.46
CA ASN A 209 21.45 3.98 -23.60
C ASN A 209 20.04 4.59 -23.40
N ASN A 210 19.68 5.09 -22.21
CA ASN A 210 18.35 5.66 -21.97
C ASN A 210 18.29 7.20 -22.00
N LEU A 211 19.34 7.88 -22.46
CA LEU A 211 19.39 9.34 -22.59
C LEU A 211 18.79 9.88 -23.91
N HIS A 212 18.29 9.01 -24.80
CA HIS A 212 17.86 9.39 -26.16
C HIS A 212 16.37 9.17 -26.48
N GLN A 213 15.49 9.17 -25.49
CA GLN A 213 14.04 9.28 -25.73
C GLN A 213 13.43 10.32 -24.80
N MET A 214 13.65 11.59 -25.17
CA MET A 214 12.87 12.75 -24.71
C MET A 214 11.72 13.00 -25.68
#